data_AF-A0A1T4XU30-F1
#
_entry.id   AF-A0A1T4XU30-F1
#
_cell.length_a   1.000
_cell.length_b   1.000
_cell.length_c   1.000
_cell.angle_alpha   90.00
_cell.angle_beta   90.00
_cell.angle_gamma   90.00
#
_symmetry.space_group_name_H-M   'P 1'
#
loop_
_entity.id
_entity.type
_entity.pdbx_description
1 polymer ?
#
loop_
_entity_poly.entity_id
_entity_poly.type
_entity_poly.pdbx_seq_one_letter_code
_entity_poly.pdbx_strand_id
1 'polypeptide(L)'
;MTDQEIQETFERFFEKYKKTEGDRSAWSAYWTDQNSHGVFEIVMTKCPRGTVFKPYADKRKLTEYVGWETFLEALPELEREQPALDREAFFNGMRDIL
;
A
#
# COMPACT_ATOMS: atom_id res chain seq x y z
N MET A 1 3.66 11.66 8.57
CA MET A 1 4.77 11.13 7.76
C MET A 1 4.84 11.89 6.44
N THR A 2 6.05 12.11 5.91
CA THR A 2 6.28 12.67 4.57
C THR A 2 6.14 11.59 3.49
N ASP A 3 5.95 12.00 2.24
CA ASP A 3 5.85 11.08 1.10
C ASP A 3 7.11 10.22 0.94
N GLN A 4 8.28 10.80 1.22
CA GLN A 4 9.54 10.08 1.22
C GLN A 4 9.57 8.99 2.31
N GLU A 5 9.13 9.29 3.53
CA GLU A 5 9.06 8.30 4.62
C GLU A 5 8.09 7.17 4.32
N ILE A 6 6.95 7.48 3.68
CA ILE A 6 5.97 6.48 3.23
C ILE A 6 6.62 5.56 2.20
N GLN A 7 7.24 6.13 1.17
CA GLN A 7 7.92 5.38 0.13
C GLN A 7 9.01 4.47 0.70
N GLU A 8 9.91 5.01 1.54
CA GLU A 8 10.99 4.24 2.17
C GLU A 8 10.45 3.10 3.05
N THR A 9 9.41 3.35 3.84
CA THR A 9 8.77 2.34 4.69
C THR A 9 8.21 1.19 3.86
N PHE A 10 7.47 1.52 2.81
CA PHE A 10 6.87 0.52 1.93
C PHE A 10 7.91 -0.29 1.16
N GLU A 11 8.98 0.37 0.68
CA GLU A 11 10.06 -0.30 -0.04
C GLU A 11 10.78 -1.31 0.87
N ARG A 12 11.05 -0.93 2.13
CA ARG A 12 11.63 -1.85 3.13
C ARG A 12 10.67 -2.99 3.47
N PHE A 13 9.38 -2.69 3.64
CA PHE A 13 8.35 -3.70 3.88
C PHE A 13 8.27 -4.69 2.71
N PHE A 14 8.23 -4.16 1.49
CA PHE A 14 8.18 -4.95 0.27
C PHE A 14 9.39 -5.89 0.18
N GLU A 15 10.60 -5.39 0.39
CA GLU A 15 11.80 -6.24 0.33
C GLU A 15 11.80 -7.36 1.38
N LYS A 16 11.27 -7.10 2.59
CA LYS A 16 11.18 -8.09 3.67
C LYS A 16 10.08 -9.13 3.45
N TYR A 17 8.92 -8.73 2.91
CA TYR A 17 7.70 -9.55 2.89
C TYR A 17 7.24 -9.97 1.50
N LYS A 18 7.92 -9.55 0.43
CA LYS A 18 7.53 -9.89 -0.94
C LYS A 18 7.44 -11.39 -1.18
N LYS A 19 6.45 -11.79 -1.95
CA LYS A 19 6.23 -13.15 -2.46
C LYS A 19 6.22 -13.11 -3.98
N THR A 20 6.71 -14.17 -4.62
CA THR A 20 6.64 -14.30 -6.08
C THR A 20 5.21 -14.61 -6.51
N GLU A 21 4.74 -13.91 -7.54
CA GLU A 21 3.48 -14.20 -8.22
C GLU A 21 3.71 -15.24 -9.32
N GLY A 22 2.80 -16.21 -9.45
CA GLY A 22 2.68 -17.15 -10.59
C GLY A 22 3.99 -17.51 -11.31
N ASP A 23 4.19 -16.91 -12.49
CA ASP A 23 5.31 -17.15 -13.41
C ASP A 23 6.67 -16.59 -12.96
N ARG A 24 6.74 -16.08 -11.72
CA ARG A 24 7.92 -15.46 -11.10
C ARG A 24 8.42 -14.20 -11.83
N SER A 25 7.57 -13.58 -12.66
CA SER A 25 7.87 -12.30 -13.30
C SER A 25 7.46 -11.09 -12.45
N ALA A 26 6.68 -11.31 -11.39
CA ALA A 26 6.24 -10.25 -10.49
C ALA A 26 6.38 -10.66 -9.02
N TRP A 27 6.53 -9.66 -8.17
CA TRP A 27 6.59 -9.81 -6.72
C TRP A 27 5.54 -8.92 -6.08
N SER A 28 4.86 -9.41 -5.06
CA SER A 28 3.88 -8.63 -4.32
C SER A 28 4.10 -8.69 -2.82
N ALA A 29 3.74 -7.62 -2.13
CA ALA A 29 3.63 -7.58 -0.67
C ALA A 29 2.26 -7.02 -0.30
N TYR A 30 1.61 -7.67 0.67
CA TYR A 30 0.30 -7.30 1.18
C TYR A 30 0.44 -6.73 2.59
N TRP A 31 -0.19 -5.59 2.82
CA TRP A 31 -0.31 -4.97 4.14
C TRP A 31 -1.78 -4.64 4.42
N THR A 32 -2.19 -4.76 5.68
CA THR A 32 -3.54 -4.45 6.14
C THR A 32 -3.49 -3.84 7.53
N ASP A 33 -4.43 -2.94 7.78
CA ASP A 33 -4.71 -2.40 9.11
C ASP A 33 -6.23 -2.31 9.31
N GLN A 34 -6.64 -2.25 10.57
CA GLN A 34 -8.03 -2.14 10.97
C GLN A 34 -8.20 -1.06 12.05
N ASN A 35 -9.16 -0.17 11.84
CA ASN A 35 -9.55 0.83 12.83
C ASN A 35 -11.07 0.79 13.10
N SER A 36 -11.60 1.79 13.81
CA SER A 36 -13.04 1.88 14.11
C SER A 36 -13.93 2.12 12.89
N HIS A 37 -13.36 2.50 11.74
CA HIS A 37 -14.07 2.77 10.49
C HIS A 37 -14.08 1.60 9.51
N GLY A 38 -13.24 0.58 9.71
CA GLY A 38 -13.22 -0.62 8.86
C GLY A 38 -11.82 -1.19 8.69
N VAL A 39 -11.65 -1.98 7.63
CA VAL A 39 -10.37 -2.57 7.25
C VAL A 39 -9.85 -1.90 5.98
N PHE A 40 -8.60 -1.47 5.99
CA PHE A 40 -7.90 -0.99 4.81
C PHE A 40 -6.73 -1.92 4.47
N GLU A 41 -6.55 -2.17 3.19
CA GLU A 41 -5.57 -3.13 2.69
C GLU A 41 -4.88 -2.56 1.46
N ILE A 42 -3.62 -2.92 1.27
CA ILE A 42 -2.87 -2.54 0.09
C ILE A 42 -1.99 -3.70 -0.38
N VAL A 43 -2.04 -3.97 -1.68
CA VAL A 43 -1.09 -4.85 -2.35
C VAL A 43 -0.18 -3.98 -3.20
N MET A 44 1.10 -3.95 -2.86
CA MET A 44 2.15 -3.42 -3.73
C MET A 44 2.67 -4.55 -4.59
N THR A 45 2.67 -4.36 -5.91
CA THR A 45 3.23 -5.32 -6.88
C THR A 45 4.34 -4.64 -7.66
N LYS A 46 5.52 -5.25 -7.74
CA LYS A 46 6.57 -4.86 -8.67
C LYS A 46 6.65 -5.88 -9.80
N CYS A 47 6.54 -5.41 -11.03
CA CYS A 47 6.67 -6.20 -12.25
C CYS A 47 7.44 -5.40 -13.32
N PRO A 48 7.78 -5.99 -14.49
CA PRO A 48 8.50 -5.27 -15.54
C PRO A 48 7.79 -4.01 -16.06
N ARG A 49 6.49 -3.87 -15.80
CA ARG A 49 5.69 -2.69 -16.16
C ARG A 49 5.76 -1.57 -15.11
N GLY A 50 6.39 -1.80 -13.96
CA GLY A 50 6.56 -0.83 -12.89
C GLY A 50 5.98 -1.28 -11.54
N THR A 51 5.90 -0.34 -10.60
CA THR A 51 5.26 -0.52 -9.29
C THR A 51 3.76 -0.22 -9.40
N VAL A 52 2.93 -1.11 -8.89
CA VAL A 52 1.47 -1.00 -8.88
C VAL A 52 0.96 -1.12 -7.46
N PHE A 53 0.06 -0.22 -7.06
CA PHE A 53 -0.62 -0.23 -5.77
C PHE A 53 -2.10 -0.55 -5.97
N LYS A 54 -2.56 -1.60 -5.28
CA LYS A 54 -3.96 -2.03 -5.31
C LYS A 54 -4.54 -1.86 -3.90
N PRO A 55 -5.23 -0.75 -3.62
CA PRO A 55 -5.89 -0.54 -2.35
C PRO A 55 -7.25 -1.24 -2.33
N TYR A 56 -7.65 -1.66 -1.13
CA TYR A 56 -8.94 -2.25 -0.84
C TYR A 56 -9.49 -1.65 0.46
N ALA A 57 -10.81 -1.42 0.49
CA ALA A 57 -11.54 -1.07 1.70
C ALA A 57 -12.61 -2.13 1.93
N ASP A 58 -12.59 -2.78 3.09
CA ASP A 58 -13.47 -3.89 3.44
C ASP A 58 -13.57 -4.95 2.33
N LYS A 59 -12.42 -5.38 1.79
CA LYS A 59 -12.28 -6.34 0.68
C LYS A 59 -12.79 -5.85 -0.67
N ARG A 60 -13.28 -4.61 -0.78
CA ARG A 60 -13.67 -4.00 -2.05
C ARG A 60 -12.46 -3.36 -2.71
N LYS A 61 -12.13 -3.79 -3.92
CA LYS A 61 -11.05 -3.19 -4.72
C LYS A 61 -11.39 -1.72 -5.03
N LEU A 62 -10.43 -0.83 -4.81
CA LEU A 62 -10.50 0.59 -5.15
C LEU A 62 -9.70 0.87 -6.44
N THR A 63 -9.59 2.15 -6.80
CA THR A 63 -8.76 2.59 -7.93
C THR A 63 -7.32 2.10 -7.76
N GLU A 64 -6.77 1.51 -8.82
CA GLU A 64 -5.38 1.04 -8.85
C GLU A 64 -4.47 2.17 -9.32
N TYR A 65 -3.30 2.30 -8.67
CA TYR A 65 -2.33 3.35 -8.96
C TYR A 65 -1.04 2.74 -9.51
N VAL A 66 -0.53 3.32 -10.61
CA VAL A 66 0.71 2.89 -11.24
C VAL A 66 1.78 3.95 -10.99
N GLY A 67 2.88 3.55 -10.39
CA GLY A 67 3.98 4.43 -9.99
C GLY A 67 3.76 5.09 -8.63
N TRP A 68 4.87 5.49 -8.02
CA TRP A 68 4.91 6.15 -6.72
C TRP A 68 4.24 7.52 -6.75
N GLU A 69 4.52 8.34 -7.78
CA GLU A 69 3.95 9.67 -7.96
C GLU A 69 2.42 9.63 -7.94
N THR A 70 1.81 8.86 -8.84
CA THR A 70 0.35 8.69 -8.91
C THR A 70 -0.26 8.21 -7.59
N PHE A 71 0.40 7.31 -6.87
CA PHE A 71 -0.10 6.79 -5.61
C PHE A 71 -0.05 7.85 -4.50
N LEU A 72 1.09 8.55 -4.36
CA LEU A 72 1.29 9.57 -3.34
C LEU A 72 0.37 10.77 -3.55
N GLU A 73 0.19 11.21 -4.80
CA GLU A 73 -0.75 12.29 -5.15
C GLU A 73 -2.20 11.93 -4.81
N ALA A 74 -2.57 10.66 -4.91
CA ALA A 74 -3.93 10.19 -4.63
C ALA A 74 -4.21 9.94 -3.14
N LEU A 75 -3.19 9.80 -2.29
CA LEU A 75 -3.35 9.48 -0.87
C LEU A 75 -4.28 10.43 -0.11
N PRO A 76 -4.22 11.77 -0.26
CA PRO A 76 -5.10 12.68 0.47
C PRO A 76 -6.57 12.48 0.13
N GLU A 77 -6.88 12.21 -1.14
CA GLU A 77 -8.24 11.93 -1.58
C GLU A 77 -8.69 10.54 -1.12
N LEU A 78 -7.81 9.56 -1.20
CA LEU A 78 -8.09 8.18 -0.76
C LEU A 78 -8.40 8.11 0.74
N GLU A 79 -7.65 8.83 1.58
CA GLU A 79 -7.90 8.97 3.02
C GLU A 79 -9.24 9.66 3.30
N ARG A 80 -9.60 10.68 2.51
CA ARG A 80 -10.89 11.37 2.63
C ARG A 80 -12.07 10.47 2.25
N GLU A 81 -11.93 9.67 1.20
CA GLU A 81 -12.98 8.76 0.72
C GLU A 81 -13.08 7.48 1.54
N GLN A 82 -11.98 7.04 2.16
CA GLN A 82 -11.86 5.79 2.89
C GLN A 82 -11.34 6.06 4.32
N PRO A 83 -12.21 6.38 5.29
CA PRO A 83 -11.79 6.64 6.67
C PRO A 83 -11.12 5.45 7.38
N ALA A 84 -11.21 4.24 6.81
CA ALA A 84 -10.43 3.09 7.25
C ALA A 84 -8.92 3.25 6.98
N LEU A 85 -8.53 4.13 6.05
CA LEU A 85 -7.15 4.58 5.87
C LEU A 85 -6.89 5.79 6.77
N ASP A 86 -6.51 5.54 8.02
CA ASP A 86 -5.77 6.54 8.80
C ASP A 86 -4.32 6.49 8.31
N ARG A 87 -3.92 7.46 7.48
CA ARG A 87 -2.64 7.40 6.77
C ARG A 87 -1.46 7.27 7.74
N GLU A 88 -1.49 8.00 8.84
CA GLU A 88 -0.40 8.00 9.79
C GLU A 88 -0.32 6.68 10.56
N ALA A 89 -1.44 6.21 11.11
CA ALA A 89 -1.49 4.93 11.82
C ALA A 89 -1.11 3.77 10.89
N PHE A 90 -1.65 3.76 9.67
CA PHE A 90 -1.46 2.69 8.69
C PHE A 90 0.01 2.49 8.31
N PHE A 91 0.71 3.57 7.98
CA PHE A 91 2.12 3.50 7.59
C PHE A 91 3.06 3.36 8.79
N ASN A 92 2.69 3.89 9.96
CA ASN A 92 3.42 3.61 11.21
C ASN A 92 3.33 2.12 11.58
N GLY A 93 2.15 1.50 11.48
CA GLY A 93 1.98 0.07 11.74
C GLY A 93 2.81 -0.80 10.79
N MET A 94 2.91 -0.41 9.52
CA MET A 94 3.80 -1.06 8.56
C MET A 94 5.28 -0.94 8.98
N ARG A 95 5.68 0.25 9.46
CA ARG A 95 7.06 0.52 9.91
C ARG A 95 7.42 -0.27 11.17
N ASP A 96 6.48 -0.42 12.09
CA ASP A 96 6.72 -1.05 13.41
C ASP A 96 7.06 -2.54 13.31
N ILE A 97 6.75 -3.18 12.17
CA ILE A 97 7.07 -4.58 11.91
C ILE A 97 8.33 -4.78 11.05
N LEU A 98 9.04 -3.71 10.66
CA LEU A 98 10.30 -3.76 9.89
C LEU A 98 11.50 -4.13 10.76
#